data_AF-A0A3B1BJ61-F1
#
_entry.id   AF-A0A3B1BJ61-F1
#
_cell.length_a   1.000
_cell.length_b   1.000
_cell.length_c   1.000
_cell.angle_alpha   90.00
_cell.angle_beta   90.00
_cell.angle_gamma   90.00
#
_symmetry.space_group_name_H-M   'P 1'
#
loop_
_entity.id
_entity.type
_entity.pdbx_description
1 polymer ?
#
loop_
_entity_poly.entity_id
_entity_poly.type
_entity_poly.pdbx_seq_one_letter_code
_entity_poly.pdbx_strand_id
1 'polypeptide(L)'
;MPNEDQKILLHDYFDELLSPEEEADFQTLLMENRSLAIELGKLKDLKRRLKNMPLSFEPPPKIINNITDKLLTLEGVQDEGKAKKRSSGKKIKYKKKKRKKHRKAILNIIIIILLLAIGGGGGYYFYYANKVEASWRVSPISGQYKIGNNIDSHRNISEEQIFKLGKNGVAEIYLNNLGTLHVDGKTELKVLSIEPDKGSISLSYGHLEYIPKPTLRIFQILMNDLLITSKNSKFKIYSDDLGDFTIEVLSNFLEIKFKGIVHRFAHDYVVKIEAGQVLKTPYSIKTSPEFIKLVNDYDYNHETKMLLKIIDTASKNDALTLHFLLSQVDPAKRELIIDKLNTIIPLPYDVDKSIILILNQQAMNKWWNEIYSTIY
;
A
#
# COMPACT_ATOMS: atom_id res chain seq x y z
N MET A 1 11.39 -7.07 22.10
CA MET A 1 11.09 -5.64 22.40
C MET A 1 12.36 -5.02 22.90
N PRO A 2 12.71 -3.79 22.48
CA PRO A 2 13.95 -3.15 22.91
C PRO A 2 13.94 -2.86 24.41
N ASN A 3 15.08 -3.09 25.07
CA ASN A 3 15.30 -2.71 26.46
C ASN A 3 15.34 -1.17 26.60
N GLU A 4 15.11 -0.62 27.79
CA GLU A 4 15.10 0.83 28.05
C GLU A 4 16.41 1.50 27.60
N ASP A 5 17.57 0.87 27.85
CA ASP A 5 18.87 1.40 27.41
C ASP A 5 18.98 1.52 25.88
N GLN A 6 18.36 0.59 25.14
CA GLN A 6 18.34 0.61 23.68
C GLN A 6 17.41 1.69 23.13
N LYS A 7 16.36 2.06 23.87
CA LYS A 7 15.48 3.17 23.50
C LYS A 7 16.15 4.51 23.73
N ILE A 8 16.91 4.64 24.82
CA ILE A 8 17.70 5.85 25.10
C ILE A 8 18.72 6.06 23.96
N LEU A 9 19.50 5.03 23.62
CA LEU A 9 20.45 5.09 22.50
C LEU A 9 19.78 5.40 21.16
N LEU A 10 18.56 4.87 20.92
CA LEU A 10 17.78 5.18 19.72
C LEU A 10 17.41 6.67 19.63
N HIS A 11 17.00 7.26 20.75
CA HIS A 11 16.68 8.69 20.82
C HIS A 11 17.93 9.55 20.63
N ASP A 12 19.02 9.22 21.33
CA ASP A 12 20.29 9.96 21.22
C ASP A 12 20.87 9.87 19.80
N TYR A 13 20.77 8.70 19.15
CA TYR A 13 21.15 8.53 17.74
C TYR A 13 20.27 9.36 16.79
N PHE A 14 18.96 9.42 17.05
CA PHE A 14 18.01 10.17 16.22
C PHE A 14 18.20 11.70 16.31
N ASP A 15 18.60 12.17 17.48
CA ASP A 15 18.88 13.58 17.77
C ASP A 15 20.35 13.97 17.51
N GLU A 16 21.16 13.06 16.95
CA GLU A 16 22.57 13.29 16.60
C GLU A 16 23.45 13.65 17.82
N LEU A 17 23.13 13.06 18.98
CA LEU A 17 23.80 13.31 20.27
C LEU A 17 24.89 12.28 20.63
N LEU A 18 24.98 11.18 19.88
CA LEU A 18 25.99 10.15 20.11
C LEU A 18 27.37 10.57 19.58
N SER A 19 28.43 10.13 20.26
CA SER A 19 29.78 10.24 19.74
C SER A 19 29.99 9.30 18.53
N PRO A 20 30.99 9.55 17.66
CA PRO A 20 31.23 8.72 16.48
C PRO A 20 31.49 7.23 16.78
N GLU A 21 32.05 6.94 17.95
CA GLU A 21 32.33 5.57 18.42
C GLU A 21 31.02 4.87 18.83
N GLU A 22 30.19 5.54 19.63
CA GLU A 22 28.87 5.05 20.02
C GLU A 22 27.92 4.91 18.81
N GLU A 23 28.08 5.77 17.81
CA GLU A 23 27.32 5.69 16.57
C GLU A 23 27.61 4.40 15.79
N ALA A 24 28.89 4.04 15.66
CA ALA A 24 29.31 2.82 14.97
C ALA A 24 28.81 1.55 15.70
N ASP A 25 28.88 1.55 17.03
CA ASP A 25 28.37 0.47 17.87
C ASP A 25 26.85 0.34 17.76
N PHE A 26 26.15 1.47 17.76
CA PHE A 26 24.70 1.49 17.61
C PHE A 26 24.25 1.06 16.21
N GLN A 27 25.01 1.39 15.16
CA GLN A 27 24.74 0.93 13.80
C GLN A 27 24.87 -0.60 13.69
N THR A 28 25.86 -1.19 14.35
CA THR A 28 25.98 -2.66 14.47
C THR A 28 24.75 -3.24 15.17
N LEU A 29 24.32 -2.64 16.28
CA LEU A 29 23.13 -3.07 17.03
C LEU A 29 21.84 -2.98 16.19
N LEU A 30 21.72 -1.98 15.32
CA LEU A 30 20.59 -1.82 14.39
C LEU A 30 20.55 -2.93 13.33
N MET A 31 21.71 -3.42 12.88
CA MET A 31 21.78 -4.54 11.94
C MET A 31 21.32 -5.86 12.58
N GLU A 32 21.64 -6.06 13.86
CA GLU A 32 21.29 -7.26 14.61
C GLU A 32 19.84 -7.25 15.11
N ASN A 33 19.27 -6.06 15.40
CA ASN A 33 17.93 -5.93 15.97
C ASN A 33 16.95 -5.24 15.02
N ARG A 34 16.24 -6.08 14.25
CA ARG A 34 15.19 -5.65 13.31
C ARG A 34 14.10 -4.77 13.94
N SER A 35 13.79 -4.95 15.22
CA SER A 35 12.74 -4.15 15.88
C SER A 35 13.15 -2.70 16.11
N LEU A 36 14.42 -2.45 16.49
CA LEU A 36 15.00 -1.11 16.64
C LEU A 36 15.12 -0.40 15.28
N ALA A 37 15.52 -1.13 14.24
CA ALA A 37 15.59 -0.57 12.88
C ALA A 37 14.23 -0.09 12.36
N ILE A 38 13.15 -0.84 12.66
CA ILE A 38 11.78 -0.42 12.31
C ILE A 38 11.38 0.84 13.09
N GLU A 39 11.74 0.94 14.37
CA GLU A 39 11.43 2.09 15.21
C GLU A 39 12.18 3.36 14.76
N LEU A 40 13.47 3.23 14.44
CA LEU A 40 14.26 4.30 13.82
C LEU A 40 13.64 4.78 12.49
N GLY A 41 13.16 3.83 11.67
CA GLY A 41 12.48 4.14 10.41
C GLY A 41 11.23 5.00 10.63
N LYS A 42 10.42 4.68 11.65
CA LYS A 42 9.23 5.48 12.02
C LYS A 42 9.61 6.89 12.47
N LEU A 43 10.65 7.03 13.28
CA LEU A 43 11.13 8.34 13.76
C LEU A 43 11.64 9.21 12.60
N LYS A 44 12.43 8.64 11.68
CA LYS A 44 12.89 9.33 10.46
C LYS A 44 11.74 9.76 9.56
N ASP A 45 10.73 8.90 9.40
CA ASP A 45 9.51 9.25 8.67
C ASP A 45 8.72 10.38 9.33
N LEU A 46 8.65 10.41 10.66
CA LEU A 46 8.03 11.51 11.41
C LEU A 46 8.80 12.82 11.22
N LYS A 47 10.14 12.83 11.36
CA LYS A 47 11.00 14.02 11.12
C LYS A 47 10.78 14.60 9.72
N ARG A 48 10.72 13.72 8.72
CA ARG A 48 10.46 14.10 7.31
C ARG A 48 9.08 14.71 7.12
N ARG A 49 8.04 14.15 7.74
CA ARG A 49 6.67 14.69 7.68
C ARG A 49 6.57 16.05 8.37
N LEU A 50 7.22 16.21 9.53
CA LEU A 50 7.28 17.49 10.25
C LEU A 50 7.99 18.59 9.44
N LYS A 51 9.09 18.26 8.75
CA LYS A 51 9.81 19.21 7.88
C LYS A 51 8.96 19.70 6.70
N ASN A 52 8.02 18.88 6.24
CA ASN A 52 7.13 19.19 5.11
C ASN A 52 5.78 19.75 5.56
N MET A 53 5.61 20.07 6.85
CA MET A 53 4.37 20.63 7.37
C MET A 53 4.29 22.13 7.02
N PRO A 54 3.13 22.64 6.55
CA PRO A 54 2.97 24.06 6.23
C PRO A 54 3.19 24.93 7.47
N LEU A 55 3.96 26.01 7.32
CA LEU A 55 4.34 26.95 8.39
C LEU A 55 3.13 27.65 9.07
N SER A 56 1.96 27.67 8.43
CA SER A 56 0.70 28.06 9.07
C SER A 56 -0.17 26.84 9.34
N PHE A 57 0.01 26.25 10.50
CA PHE A 57 -0.94 25.31 11.08
C PHE A 57 -1.66 26.02 12.20
N GLU A 58 -2.97 26.26 12.06
CA GLU A 58 -3.82 26.60 13.19
C GLU A 58 -4.30 25.30 13.82
N PRO A 59 -3.72 24.87 14.96
CA PRO A 59 -4.14 23.63 15.59
C PRO A 59 -5.59 23.77 16.08
N PRO A 60 -6.41 22.72 15.97
CA PRO A 60 -7.71 22.69 16.62
C PRO A 60 -7.59 23.07 18.12
N PRO A 61 -8.46 23.93 18.67
CA PRO A 61 -8.33 24.47 20.04
C PRO A 61 -8.19 23.39 21.13
N LYS A 62 -8.78 22.22 20.90
CA LYS A 62 -8.66 21.06 21.81
C LYS A 62 -7.24 20.50 21.94
N ILE A 63 -6.44 20.57 20.88
CA ILE A 63 -5.06 20.08 20.90
C ILE A 63 -4.18 21.05 21.69
N ILE A 64 -4.37 22.36 21.50
CA ILE A 64 -3.68 23.39 22.28
C ILE A 64 -3.99 23.21 23.75
N ASN A 65 -5.27 23.13 24.14
CA ASN A 65 -5.65 22.99 25.55
C ASN A 65 -5.04 21.73 26.21
N ASN A 66 -5.03 20.59 25.51
CA ASN A 66 -4.42 19.36 26.03
C ASN A 66 -2.90 19.44 26.18
N ILE A 67 -2.21 20.19 25.30
CA ILE A 67 -0.76 20.38 25.40
C ILE A 67 -0.45 21.37 26.52
N THR A 68 -1.20 22.47 26.62
CA THR A 68 -1.05 23.49 27.67
C THR A 68 -1.29 22.90 29.06
N ASP A 69 -2.33 22.09 29.24
CA ASP A 69 -2.63 21.44 30.52
C ASP A 69 -1.52 20.43 30.93
N LYS A 70 -0.91 19.75 29.95
CA LYS A 70 0.22 18.84 30.18
C LYS A 70 1.54 19.58 30.47
N LEU A 71 1.79 20.73 29.86
CA LEU A 71 2.98 21.54 30.14
C LEU A 71 2.88 22.26 31.49
N LEU A 72 1.71 22.81 31.83
CA LEU A 72 1.46 23.45 33.12
C LEU A 72 1.53 22.49 34.30
N THR A 73 1.31 21.19 34.06
CA THR A 73 1.51 20.16 35.10
C THR A 73 2.96 19.70 35.24
N LEU A 74 3.84 20.04 34.28
CA LEU A 74 5.26 19.69 34.30
C LEU A 74 6.16 20.83 34.82
N GLU A 75 5.78 22.12 34.64
CA GLU A 75 6.59 23.29 35.08
C GLU A 75 6.43 23.70 36.55
N GLY A 76 5.77 22.90 37.39
CA GLY A 76 5.56 23.20 38.80
C GLY A 76 6.76 22.91 39.71
N VAL A 77 7.96 23.45 39.44
CA VAL A 77 9.12 23.37 40.35
C VAL A 77 9.78 24.74 40.55
N GLN A 78 9.71 25.18 41.81
CA GLN A 78 10.46 26.25 42.51
C GLN A 78 10.16 27.72 42.14
N ASP A 79 9.60 28.48 43.11
CA ASP A 79 10.45 29.43 43.83
C ASP A 79 9.90 29.86 45.20
N GLU A 80 10.78 29.88 46.20
CA GLU A 80 10.55 30.43 47.54
C GLU A 80 10.88 31.93 47.54
N GLY A 81 9.99 32.79 48.07
CA GLY A 81 10.29 34.22 48.20
C GLY A 81 9.36 34.98 49.13
N LYS A 82 9.84 35.28 50.35
CA LYS A 82 9.15 35.97 51.45
C LYS A 82 9.10 37.51 51.26
N ALA A 83 8.02 38.18 51.71
CA ALA A 83 8.11 39.37 52.60
C ALA A 83 6.76 39.84 53.20
N LYS A 84 6.83 40.25 54.47
CA LYS A 84 5.79 40.58 55.48
C LYS A 84 5.08 41.94 55.32
N LYS A 85 3.85 42.07 55.86
CA LYS A 85 3.52 42.96 57.01
C LYS A 85 2.14 42.71 57.68
N ARG A 86 2.23 42.36 58.99
CA ARG A 86 1.40 42.66 60.21
C ARG A 86 -0.12 42.94 60.06
N SER A 87 -1.00 42.35 60.88
CA SER A 87 -1.05 42.55 62.35
C SER A 87 -1.94 41.54 63.11
N SER A 88 -1.58 41.35 64.41
CA SER A 88 -2.33 40.86 65.60
C SER A 88 -3.43 39.79 65.45
N GLY A 89 -3.48 38.67 66.18
CA GLY A 89 -2.84 38.28 67.44
C GLY A 89 -3.89 37.63 68.34
N LYS A 90 -3.82 36.31 68.57
CA LYS A 90 -4.01 35.66 69.89
C LYS A 90 -4.16 34.12 69.79
N LYS A 91 -3.35 33.49 70.65
CA LYS A 91 -3.55 32.24 71.42
C LYS A 91 -3.44 30.89 70.69
N ILE A 92 -2.31 30.25 71.03
CA ILE A 92 -1.97 28.84 70.92
C ILE A 92 -2.97 27.97 71.69
N LYS A 93 -3.53 26.94 71.03
CA LYS A 93 -3.92 25.67 71.66
C LYS A 93 -3.56 24.51 70.75
N TYR A 94 -2.63 23.67 71.20
CA TYR A 94 -2.32 22.36 70.64
C TYR A 94 -3.40 21.34 71.04
N LYS A 95 -3.95 20.56 70.09
CA LYS A 95 -3.93 19.07 70.11
C LYS A 95 -4.72 18.42 68.94
N LYS A 96 -3.98 17.60 68.19
CA LYS A 96 -4.30 16.32 67.51
C LYS A 96 -5.72 16.06 66.95
N LYS A 97 -5.82 15.94 65.61
CA LYS A 97 -6.25 14.70 64.87
C LYS A 97 -6.22 14.91 63.34
N LYS A 98 -5.03 14.75 62.73
CA LYS A 98 -4.85 14.60 61.27
C LYS A 98 -5.11 13.14 60.87
N ARG A 99 -6.36 12.73 60.58
CA ARG A 99 -6.64 11.44 59.91
C ARG A 99 -7.85 11.44 58.95
N LYS A 100 -8.51 12.59 58.72
CA LYS A 100 -9.64 12.68 57.77
C LYS A 100 -9.27 13.22 56.37
N LYS A 101 -8.07 13.77 56.17
CA LYS A 101 -7.66 14.39 54.89
C LYS A 101 -7.17 13.37 53.83
N HIS A 102 -6.53 12.28 54.25
CA HIS A 102 -6.07 11.23 53.31
C HIS A 102 -7.19 10.32 52.77
N ARG A 103 -8.27 10.10 53.53
CA ARG A 103 -9.42 9.30 53.04
C ARG A 103 -10.12 9.95 51.85
N LYS A 104 -10.25 11.28 51.83
CA LYS A 104 -10.83 12.01 50.69
C LYS A 104 -9.90 12.00 49.47
N ALA A 105 -8.58 12.08 49.68
CA ALA A 105 -7.61 12.00 48.60
C ALA A 105 -7.60 10.61 47.93
N ILE A 106 -7.65 9.54 48.73
CA ILE A 106 -7.72 8.16 48.21
C ILE A 106 -9.05 7.93 47.46
N LEU A 107 -10.16 8.44 47.98
CA LEU A 107 -11.46 8.34 47.31
C LEU A 107 -11.47 9.04 45.94
N ASN A 108 -10.87 10.24 45.86
CA ASN A 108 -10.77 10.98 44.59
C ASN A 108 -9.90 10.26 43.55
N ILE A 109 -8.80 9.61 43.98
CA ILE A 109 -7.95 8.80 43.08
C ILE A 109 -8.72 7.60 42.53
N ILE A 110 -9.50 6.91 43.37
CA ILE A 110 -10.33 5.77 42.94
C ILE A 110 -11.36 6.23 41.89
N ILE A 111 -12.01 7.38 42.09
CA ILE A 111 -12.99 7.92 41.13
C ILE A 111 -12.33 8.26 39.79
N ILE A 112 -11.12 8.84 39.79
CA ILE A 112 -10.38 9.15 38.56
C ILE A 112 -10.01 7.88 37.80
N ILE A 113 -9.52 6.85 38.50
CA ILE A 113 -9.19 5.55 37.88
C ILE A 113 -10.45 4.91 37.29
N LEU A 114 -11.58 4.99 37.98
CA LEU A 114 -12.85 4.43 37.51
C LEU A 114 -13.36 5.16 36.25
N LEU A 115 -13.24 6.50 36.22
CA LEU A 115 -13.58 7.30 35.04
C LEU A 115 -12.65 7.03 33.85
N LEU A 116 -11.36 6.83 34.09
CA LEU A 116 -10.41 6.44 33.04
C LEU A 116 -10.68 5.02 32.53
N ALA A 117 -11.05 4.08 33.41
CA ALA A 117 -11.43 2.73 33.01
C ALA A 117 -12.74 2.71 32.20
N ILE A 118 -13.74 3.52 32.58
CA ILE A 118 -14.99 3.65 31.84
C ILE A 118 -14.79 4.41 30.52
N GLY A 119 -13.98 5.47 30.50
CA GLY A 119 -13.67 6.23 29.29
C GLY A 119 -12.82 5.43 28.31
N GLY A 120 -11.77 4.75 28.79
CA GLY A 120 -10.91 3.88 28.00
C GLY A 120 -11.64 2.63 27.53
N GLY A 121 -12.39 1.96 28.43
CA GLY A 121 -13.19 0.78 28.10
C GLY A 121 -14.36 1.12 27.16
N GLY A 122 -15.04 2.23 27.39
CA GLY A 122 -16.11 2.73 26.53
C GLY A 122 -15.60 3.16 25.15
N GLY A 123 -14.46 3.85 25.08
CA GLY A 123 -13.81 4.21 23.82
C GLY A 123 -13.33 2.99 23.02
N TYR A 124 -12.73 2.01 23.71
CA TYR A 124 -12.31 0.74 23.09
C TYR A 124 -13.50 -0.07 22.59
N TYR A 125 -14.56 -0.17 23.40
CA TYR A 125 -15.80 -0.84 23.01
C TYR A 125 -16.47 -0.13 21.84
N PHE A 126 -16.55 1.20 21.83
CA PHE A 126 -17.14 1.95 20.72
C PHE A 126 -16.31 1.83 19.43
N TYR A 127 -14.99 1.76 19.53
CA TYR A 127 -14.10 1.53 18.38
C TYR A 127 -14.30 0.13 17.76
N TYR A 128 -14.43 -0.90 18.60
CA TYR A 128 -14.67 -2.28 18.14
C TYR A 128 -16.12 -2.55 17.74
N ALA A 129 -17.11 -1.99 18.45
CA ALA A 129 -18.53 -2.17 18.16
C ALA A 129 -18.98 -1.43 16.89
N ASN A 130 -18.29 -0.34 16.51
CA ASN A 130 -18.53 0.36 15.24
C ASN A 130 -17.59 -0.09 14.11
N LYS A 131 -16.79 -1.15 14.29
CA LYS A 131 -16.30 -1.91 13.13
C LYS A 131 -17.49 -2.64 12.52
N VAL A 132 -18.26 -1.92 11.71
CA VAL A 132 -19.15 -2.55 10.74
C VAL A 132 -18.25 -3.48 9.93
N GLU A 133 -18.51 -4.79 10.00
CA GLU A 133 -17.81 -5.76 9.16
C GLU A 133 -17.92 -5.27 7.73
N ALA A 134 -16.80 -4.80 7.18
CA ALA A 134 -16.80 -4.23 5.86
C ALA A 134 -17.09 -5.38 4.89
N SER A 135 -18.24 -5.31 4.24
CA SER A 135 -18.70 -6.36 3.34
C SER A 135 -18.96 -5.79 1.96
N TRP A 136 -18.66 -6.55 0.92
CA TRP A 136 -19.04 -6.24 -0.45
C TRP A 136 -20.38 -6.86 -0.79
N ARG A 137 -21.19 -6.14 -1.56
CA ARG A 137 -22.54 -6.59 -1.90
C ARG A 137 -22.53 -7.33 -3.23
N VAL A 138 -23.13 -8.50 -3.28
CA VAL A 138 -23.37 -9.31 -4.47
C VAL A 138 -24.80 -9.10 -4.95
N SER A 139 -24.94 -8.84 -6.24
CA SER A 139 -26.21 -8.85 -6.96
C SER A 139 -26.12 -9.92 -8.06
N PRO A 140 -26.60 -11.14 -7.80
CA PRO A 140 -26.66 -12.17 -8.83
C PRO A 140 -27.64 -11.74 -9.92
N ILE A 141 -27.25 -11.91 -11.17
CA ILE A 141 -28.10 -11.67 -12.34
C ILE A 141 -28.71 -13.00 -12.78
N SER A 142 -27.89 -14.05 -12.87
CA SER A 142 -28.32 -15.40 -13.25
C SER A 142 -27.39 -16.48 -12.67
N GLY A 143 -27.89 -17.72 -12.62
CA GLY A 143 -27.15 -18.88 -12.15
C GLY A 143 -27.06 -19.01 -10.62
N GLN A 144 -26.50 -20.13 -10.18
CA GLN A 144 -26.27 -20.42 -8.77
C GLN A 144 -24.93 -19.84 -8.33
N TYR A 145 -24.89 -19.32 -7.11
CA TYR A 145 -23.68 -18.82 -6.49
C TYR A 145 -23.57 -19.27 -5.03
N LYS A 146 -22.34 -19.30 -4.53
CA LYS A 146 -22.03 -19.69 -3.16
C LYS A 146 -21.09 -18.67 -2.53
N ILE A 147 -21.39 -18.27 -1.30
CA ILE A 147 -20.51 -17.42 -0.48
C ILE A 147 -20.17 -18.19 0.79
N GLY A 148 -18.89 -18.53 0.96
CA GLY A 148 -18.45 -19.41 2.03
C GLY A 148 -19.18 -20.76 1.97
N ASN A 149 -19.97 -21.06 3.00
CA ASN A 149 -20.79 -22.28 3.06
C ASN A 149 -22.26 -22.08 2.64
N ASN A 150 -22.70 -20.83 2.44
CA ASN A 150 -24.08 -20.50 2.14
C ASN A 150 -24.34 -20.49 0.63
N ILE A 151 -25.43 -21.15 0.22
CA ILE A 151 -25.91 -21.20 -1.17
C ILE A 151 -27.02 -20.16 -1.31
N ASP A 152 -26.95 -19.31 -2.34
CA ASP A 152 -27.98 -18.39 -2.86
C ASP A 152 -28.71 -17.43 -1.88
N SER A 153 -28.33 -17.40 -0.60
CA SER A 153 -29.02 -16.67 0.47
C SER A 153 -28.23 -15.49 1.04
N HIS A 154 -26.90 -15.54 0.93
CA HIS A 154 -26.02 -14.47 1.39
C HIS A 154 -25.77 -13.50 0.26
N ARG A 155 -26.01 -12.20 0.47
CA ARG A 155 -25.74 -11.15 -0.53
C ARG A 155 -24.51 -10.30 -0.21
N ASN A 156 -23.81 -10.60 0.87
CA ASN A 156 -22.64 -9.88 1.30
C ASN A 156 -21.46 -10.84 1.39
N ILE A 157 -20.29 -10.42 0.92
CA ILE A 157 -19.02 -11.15 1.05
C ILE A 157 -18.15 -10.35 2.01
N SER A 158 -17.72 -11.00 3.09
CA SER A 158 -16.77 -10.47 4.07
C SER A 158 -15.35 -10.90 3.74
N GLU A 159 -14.37 -10.32 4.43
CA GLU A 159 -12.97 -10.77 4.35
C GLU A 159 -12.83 -12.27 4.59
N GLU A 160 -11.84 -12.88 3.96
CA GLU A 160 -11.52 -14.31 3.97
C GLU A 160 -12.58 -15.25 3.38
N GLN A 161 -13.74 -14.74 2.95
CA GLN A 161 -14.78 -15.54 2.32
C GLN A 161 -14.50 -15.78 0.84
N ILE A 162 -14.91 -16.96 0.38
CA ILE A 162 -14.82 -17.39 -1.02
C ILE A 162 -16.18 -17.22 -1.69
N PHE A 163 -16.19 -16.52 -2.83
CA PHE A 163 -17.32 -16.45 -3.74
C PHE A 163 -17.10 -17.43 -4.91
N LYS A 164 -18.09 -18.28 -5.17
CA LYS A 164 -18.11 -19.21 -6.31
C LYS A 164 -19.35 -18.99 -7.16
N LEU A 165 -19.16 -18.95 -8.48
CA LEU A 165 -20.21 -18.83 -9.48
C LEU A 165 -20.19 -20.06 -10.40
N GLY A 166 -21.37 -20.60 -10.72
CA GLY A 166 -21.52 -21.75 -11.62
C GLY A 166 -21.26 -21.39 -13.09
N LYS A 167 -21.10 -22.42 -13.94
CA LYS A 167 -20.70 -22.29 -15.37
C LYS A 167 -21.53 -21.31 -16.21
N ASN A 168 -22.81 -21.13 -15.91
CA ASN A 168 -23.72 -20.24 -16.64
C ASN A 168 -24.17 -19.06 -15.78
N GLY A 169 -23.46 -18.78 -14.69
CA GLY A 169 -23.81 -17.70 -13.77
C GLY A 169 -23.27 -16.35 -14.24
N VAL A 170 -23.96 -15.30 -13.83
CA VAL A 170 -23.53 -13.91 -13.99
C VAL A 170 -23.88 -13.18 -12.71
N ALA A 171 -22.94 -12.42 -12.15
CA ALA A 171 -23.18 -11.61 -10.97
C ALA A 171 -22.39 -10.29 -11.01
N GLU A 172 -22.89 -9.31 -10.28
CA GLU A 172 -22.16 -8.08 -9.98
C GLU A 172 -21.75 -8.06 -8.51
N ILE A 173 -20.50 -7.71 -8.25
CA ILE A 173 -19.98 -7.51 -6.89
C ILE A 173 -19.62 -6.03 -6.74
N TYR A 174 -20.37 -5.34 -5.90
CA TYR A 174 -20.12 -3.94 -5.58
C TYR A 174 -19.03 -3.84 -4.52
N LEU A 175 -17.86 -3.40 -4.97
CA LEU A 175 -16.70 -3.13 -4.14
C LEU A 175 -16.87 -1.72 -3.57
N ASN A 176 -17.31 -1.63 -2.31
CA ASN A 176 -17.54 -0.37 -1.60
C ASN A 176 -16.54 0.70 -2.01
N ASN A 177 -17.01 1.87 -2.47
CA ASN A 177 -16.19 3.00 -2.90
C ASN A 177 -15.04 2.75 -3.92
N LEU A 178 -14.73 1.51 -4.29
CA LEU A 178 -13.66 1.13 -5.22
C LEU A 178 -14.21 0.99 -6.64
N GLY A 179 -15.31 0.28 -6.83
CA GLY A 179 -15.81 -0.06 -8.16
C GLY A 179 -16.84 -1.19 -8.15
N THR A 180 -17.01 -1.80 -9.31
CA THR A 180 -17.85 -2.97 -9.53
C THR A 180 -17.04 -4.05 -10.23
N LEU A 181 -17.17 -5.29 -9.78
CA LEU A 181 -16.74 -6.47 -10.54
C LEU A 181 -17.96 -7.05 -11.23
N HIS A 182 -17.91 -7.16 -12.55
CA HIS A 182 -18.79 -8.06 -13.28
C HIS A 182 -18.08 -9.40 -13.37
N VAL A 183 -18.73 -10.46 -12.90
CA VAL A 183 -18.19 -11.82 -12.92
C VAL A 183 -19.15 -12.71 -13.68
N ASP A 184 -18.62 -13.53 -14.56
CA ASP A 184 -19.40 -14.46 -15.37
C ASP A 184 -18.73 -15.83 -15.44
N GLY A 185 -19.51 -16.80 -15.91
CA GLY A 185 -19.04 -18.16 -16.07
C GLY A 185 -18.63 -18.82 -14.76
N LYS A 186 -17.87 -19.91 -14.90
CA LYS A 186 -17.33 -20.63 -13.76
C LYS A 186 -16.21 -19.78 -13.13
N THR A 187 -16.52 -19.08 -12.04
CA THR A 187 -15.59 -18.15 -11.37
C THR A 187 -15.44 -18.48 -9.90
N GLU A 188 -14.22 -18.41 -9.38
CA GLU A 188 -13.90 -18.52 -7.96
C GLU A 188 -12.91 -17.42 -7.54
N LEU A 189 -13.33 -16.61 -6.56
CA LEU A 189 -12.48 -15.60 -5.94
C LEU A 189 -12.61 -15.63 -4.43
N LYS A 190 -11.54 -15.25 -3.74
CA LYS A 190 -11.50 -15.05 -2.29
C LYS A 190 -11.26 -13.58 -1.99
N VAL A 191 -12.02 -13.01 -1.06
CA VAL A 191 -11.75 -11.67 -0.55
C VAL A 191 -10.60 -11.75 0.46
N LEU A 192 -9.54 -10.98 0.23
CA LEU A 192 -8.37 -10.94 1.10
C LEU A 192 -8.41 -9.75 2.06
N SER A 193 -8.84 -8.58 1.58
CA SER A 193 -9.01 -7.41 2.44
C SER A 193 -10.07 -6.45 1.92
N ILE A 194 -10.80 -5.84 2.85
CA ILE A 194 -11.79 -4.79 2.63
C ILE A 194 -11.46 -3.62 3.55
N GLU A 195 -10.70 -2.67 3.02
CA GLU A 195 -10.35 -1.42 3.69
C GLU A 195 -11.11 -0.24 3.04
N PRO A 196 -11.20 0.92 3.71
CA PRO A 196 -11.91 2.08 3.14
C PRO A 196 -11.33 2.55 1.80
N ASP A 197 -10.02 2.51 1.62
CA ASP A 197 -9.27 3.01 0.47
C ASP A 197 -8.55 1.92 -0.34
N LYS A 198 -8.68 0.66 0.09
CA LYS A 198 -8.02 -0.49 -0.51
C LYS A 198 -8.91 -1.72 -0.48
N GLY A 199 -8.93 -2.48 -1.57
CA GLY A 199 -9.56 -3.79 -1.62
C GLY A 199 -8.65 -4.80 -2.28
N SER A 200 -8.66 -6.03 -1.79
CA SER A 200 -7.79 -7.09 -2.31
C SER A 200 -8.58 -8.38 -2.48
N ILE A 201 -8.41 -9.04 -3.63
CA ILE A 201 -8.93 -10.40 -3.89
C ILE A 201 -7.82 -11.34 -4.30
N SER A 202 -8.06 -12.64 -4.12
CA SER A 202 -7.35 -13.70 -4.83
C SER A 202 -8.30 -14.28 -5.88
N LEU A 203 -7.85 -14.41 -7.12
CA LEU A 203 -8.62 -15.08 -8.17
C LEU A 203 -8.02 -16.47 -8.41
N SER A 204 -8.84 -17.51 -8.25
CA SER A 204 -8.41 -18.89 -8.51
C SER A 204 -8.61 -19.24 -9.98
N TYR A 205 -9.76 -18.87 -10.55
CA TYR A 205 -10.12 -19.02 -11.96
C TYR A 205 -11.39 -18.20 -12.22
N GLY A 206 -11.67 -17.91 -13.49
CA GLY A 206 -12.92 -17.32 -13.93
C GLY A 206 -12.74 -16.15 -14.88
N HIS A 207 -13.86 -15.50 -15.15
CA HIS A 207 -13.92 -14.27 -15.94
C HIS A 207 -14.35 -13.11 -15.06
N LEU A 208 -13.60 -12.01 -15.10
CA LEU A 208 -14.01 -10.78 -14.45
C LEU A 208 -13.75 -9.55 -15.32
N GLU A 209 -14.63 -8.56 -15.18
CA GLU A 209 -14.41 -7.19 -15.63
C GLU A 209 -14.49 -6.27 -14.41
N TYR A 210 -13.40 -5.54 -14.15
CA TYR A 210 -13.39 -4.53 -13.10
C TYR A 210 -13.67 -3.15 -13.69
N ILE A 211 -14.70 -2.50 -13.17
CA ILE A 211 -15.06 -1.12 -13.50
C ILE A 211 -14.79 -0.25 -12.26
N PRO A 212 -13.74 0.59 -12.29
CA PRO A 212 -13.41 1.43 -11.14
C PRO A 212 -14.39 2.59 -11.00
N LYS A 213 -14.58 3.05 -9.76
CA LYS A 213 -15.07 4.40 -9.48
C LYS A 213 -13.92 5.39 -9.65
N PRO A 214 -14.18 6.62 -10.13
CA PRO A 214 -13.16 7.64 -10.37
C PRO A 214 -12.58 8.17 -9.05
N THR A 215 -11.70 7.40 -8.43
CA THR A 215 -11.07 7.65 -7.13
C THR A 215 -9.61 7.20 -7.18
N LEU A 216 -8.77 7.70 -6.26
CA LEU A 216 -7.36 7.29 -6.16
C LEU A 216 -7.15 6.01 -5.32
N ARG A 217 -8.21 5.21 -5.14
CA ARG A 217 -8.19 4.03 -4.29
C ARG A 217 -7.55 2.85 -5.00
N ILE A 218 -7.02 1.93 -4.20
CA ILE A 218 -6.23 0.81 -4.70
C ILE A 218 -7.09 -0.45 -4.73
N PHE A 219 -7.14 -1.11 -5.88
CA PHE A 219 -7.68 -2.46 -5.98
C PHE A 219 -6.57 -3.42 -6.36
N GLN A 220 -6.42 -4.50 -5.60
CA GLN A 220 -5.38 -5.51 -5.80
C GLN A 220 -5.99 -6.87 -6.11
N ILE A 221 -5.35 -7.59 -7.02
CA ILE A 221 -5.71 -8.96 -7.37
C ILE A 221 -4.45 -9.80 -7.27
N LEU A 222 -4.54 -10.88 -6.49
CA LEU A 222 -3.54 -11.94 -6.42
C LEU A 222 -3.95 -13.06 -7.37
N MET A 223 -3.10 -13.39 -8.35
CA MET A 223 -3.31 -14.50 -9.30
C MET A 223 -1.98 -15.18 -9.58
N ASN A 224 -1.90 -16.51 -9.46
CA ASN A 224 -0.64 -17.24 -9.59
C ASN A 224 0.50 -16.57 -8.80
N ASP A 225 0.23 -16.18 -7.54
CA ASP A 225 1.12 -15.44 -6.64
C ASP A 225 1.65 -14.07 -7.16
N LEU A 226 1.20 -13.62 -8.32
CA LEU A 226 1.49 -12.29 -8.85
C LEU A 226 0.47 -11.29 -8.34
N LEU A 227 0.98 -10.19 -7.81
CA LEU A 227 0.17 -9.07 -7.33
C LEU A 227 -0.03 -8.06 -8.44
N ILE A 228 -1.27 -7.95 -8.91
CA ILE A 228 -1.75 -6.92 -9.83
C ILE A 228 -2.36 -5.80 -9.02
N THR A 229 -1.97 -4.57 -9.32
CA THR A 229 -2.42 -3.37 -8.64
C THR A 229 -3.05 -2.42 -9.65
N SER A 230 -4.30 -2.02 -9.38
CA SER A 230 -5.06 -1.02 -10.12
C SER A 230 -5.22 0.24 -9.27
N LYS A 231 -4.92 1.39 -9.88
CA LYS A 231 -5.16 2.73 -9.33
C LYS A 231 -6.11 3.45 -10.30
N ASN A 232 -7.38 3.06 -10.28
CA ASN A 232 -8.43 3.55 -11.20
C ASN A 232 -8.38 2.98 -12.64
N SER A 233 -7.92 1.75 -12.83
CA SER A 233 -7.80 1.13 -14.17
C SER A 233 -8.94 0.16 -14.42
N LYS A 234 -9.56 0.26 -15.60
CA LYS A 234 -10.56 -0.71 -16.08
C LYS A 234 -9.86 -1.84 -16.81
N PHE A 235 -10.24 -3.09 -16.54
CA PHE A 235 -9.62 -4.25 -17.17
C PHE A 235 -10.54 -5.47 -17.14
N LYS A 236 -10.22 -6.44 -18.00
CA LYS A 236 -10.82 -7.78 -17.99
C LYS A 236 -9.77 -8.83 -17.71
N ILE A 237 -10.19 -9.91 -17.06
CA ILE A 237 -9.35 -11.07 -16.80
C ILE A 237 -10.13 -12.31 -17.21
N TYR A 238 -9.46 -13.20 -17.91
CA TYR A 238 -9.97 -14.49 -18.34
C TYR A 238 -9.00 -15.58 -17.89
N SER A 239 -9.49 -16.64 -17.26
CA SER A 239 -8.72 -17.86 -17.08
C SER A 239 -9.07 -18.88 -18.15
N ASP A 240 -8.11 -19.65 -18.63
CA ASP A 240 -8.37 -20.84 -19.42
C ASP A 240 -8.44 -22.13 -18.58
N ASP A 241 -8.65 -23.26 -19.25
CA ASP A 241 -8.73 -24.58 -18.61
C ASP A 241 -7.37 -25.08 -18.08
N LEU A 242 -6.25 -24.46 -18.49
CA LEU A 242 -4.89 -24.80 -18.05
C LEU A 242 -4.47 -24.00 -16.81
N GLY A 243 -5.24 -22.99 -16.41
CA GLY A 243 -4.92 -22.10 -15.30
C GLY A 243 -4.09 -20.88 -15.71
N ASP A 244 -4.01 -20.61 -17.02
CA ASP A 244 -3.38 -19.42 -17.54
C ASP A 244 -4.39 -18.26 -17.49
N PHE A 245 -3.90 -17.06 -17.18
CA PHE A 245 -4.70 -15.85 -17.16
C PHE A 245 -4.32 -14.92 -18.30
N THR A 246 -5.33 -14.38 -18.97
CA THR A 246 -5.20 -13.27 -19.91
C THR A 246 -5.86 -12.03 -19.32
N ILE A 247 -5.11 -10.93 -19.24
CA ILE A 247 -5.57 -9.63 -18.77
C ILE A 247 -5.62 -8.67 -19.95
N GLU A 248 -6.76 -8.04 -20.18
CA GLU A 248 -6.92 -6.97 -21.15
C GLU A 248 -7.10 -5.64 -20.41
N VAL A 249 -6.18 -4.69 -20.60
CA VAL A 249 -6.28 -3.37 -19.97
C VAL A 249 -7.14 -2.46 -20.85
N LEU A 250 -8.25 -1.99 -20.32
CA LEU A 250 -9.24 -1.19 -21.06
C LEU A 250 -9.11 0.31 -20.81
N SER A 251 -8.60 0.73 -19.66
CA SER A 251 -8.32 2.14 -19.37
C SER A 251 -7.15 2.31 -18.40
N ASN A 252 -6.47 3.46 -18.50
CA ASN A 252 -5.29 3.82 -17.70
C ASN A 252 -4.17 2.77 -17.82
N PHE A 253 -3.64 2.29 -16.70
CA PHE A 253 -2.59 1.26 -16.69
C PHE A 253 -2.65 0.36 -15.46
N LEU A 254 -2.19 -0.88 -15.57
CA LEU A 254 -2.03 -1.79 -14.44
C LEU A 254 -0.57 -1.89 -14.00
N GLU A 255 -0.34 -2.10 -12.72
CA GLU A 255 0.98 -2.40 -12.16
C GLU A 255 1.05 -3.88 -11.77
N ILE A 256 2.07 -4.61 -12.24
CA ILE A 256 2.33 -6.00 -11.83
C ILE A 256 3.76 -6.09 -11.30
N LYS A 257 3.92 -6.65 -10.10
CA LYS A 257 5.24 -6.91 -9.54
C LYS A 257 5.73 -8.29 -9.98
N PHE A 258 6.78 -8.34 -10.78
CA PHE A 258 7.37 -9.56 -11.33
C PHE A 258 8.90 -9.52 -11.21
N LYS A 259 9.52 -10.61 -10.73
CA LYS A 259 10.98 -10.71 -10.49
C LYS A 259 11.55 -9.51 -9.69
N GLY A 260 10.78 -8.97 -8.74
CA GLY A 260 11.17 -7.82 -7.92
C GLY A 260 11.01 -6.45 -8.58
N ILE A 261 10.62 -6.40 -9.85
CA ILE A 261 10.41 -5.17 -10.63
C ILE A 261 8.90 -4.89 -10.76
N VAL A 262 8.50 -3.63 -10.74
CA VAL A 262 7.12 -3.22 -11.02
C VAL A 262 7.03 -2.86 -12.50
N HIS A 263 6.24 -3.64 -13.25
CA HIS A 263 5.93 -3.36 -14.64
C HIS A 263 4.58 -2.66 -14.74
N ARG A 264 4.47 -1.71 -15.68
CA ARG A 264 3.23 -0.99 -15.98
C ARG A 264 2.73 -1.36 -17.38
N PHE A 265 1.45 -1.68 -17.48
CA PHE A 265 0.79 -2.08 -18.72
C PHE A 265 -0.31 -1.09 -19.03
N ALA A 266 -0.15 -0.34 -20.12
CA ALA A 266 -1.11 0.67 -20.55
C ALA A 266 -2.41 0.04 -21.07
N HIS A 267 -3.44 0.85 -21.23
CA HIS A 267 -4.64 0.42 -21.94
C HIS A 267 -4.32 0.00 -23.38
N ASP A 268 -5.21 -0.82 -23.94
CA ASP A 268 -5.04 -1.48 -25.23
C ASP A 268 -3.89 -2.51 -25.23
N TYR A 269 -3.38 -2.92 -24.07
CA TYR A 269 -2.42 -4.02 -23.96
C TYR A 269 -3.07 -5.29 -23.40
N VAL A 270 -2.59 -6.42 -23.91
CA VAL A 270 -2.89 -7.76 -23.42
C VAL A 270 -1.68 -8.30 -22.69
N VAL A 271 -1.91 -8.86 -21.51
CA VAL A 271 -0.90 -9.47 -20.65
C VAL A 271 -1.31 -10.91 -20.37
N LYS A 272 -0.42 -11.87 -20.61
CA LYS A 272 -0.67 -13.28 -20.31
C LYS A 272 0.21 -13.73 -19.14
N ILE A 273 -0.38 -14.50 -18.24
CA ILE A 273 0.27 -15.10 -17.08
C ILE A 273 0.02 -16.60 -17.15
N GLU A 274 1.03 -17.37 -17.51
CA GLU A 274 0.92 -18.83 -17.51
C GLU A 274 0.98 -19.37 -16.07
N ALA A 275 0.46 -20.59 -15.89
CA ALA A 275 0.63 -21.35 -14.67
C ALA A 275 2.12 -21.40 -14.25
N GLY A 276 2.39 -21.23 -12.95
CA GLY A 276 3.76 -21.18 -12.43
C GLY A 276 4.40 -19.77 -12.44
N GLN A 277 3.59 -18.72 -12.41
CA GLN A 277 4.02 -17.32 -12.27
C GLN A 277 4.81 -16.78 -13.48
N VAL A 278 4.61 -17.34 -14.67
CA VAL A 278 5.34 -16.91 -15.88
C VAL A 278 4.59 -15.78 -16.57
N LEU A 279 5.10 -14.56 -16.40
CA LEU A 279 4.59 -13.38 -17.11
C LEU A 279 5.14 -13.37 -18.54
N LYS A 280 4.24 -13.44 -19.52
CA LYS A 280 4.56 -13.35 -20.95
C LYS A 280 4.79 -11.91 -21.39
N THR A 281 5.45 -11.76 -22.53
CA THR A 281 5.70 -10.47 -23.13
C THR A 281 4.37 -9.84 -23.54
N PRO A 282 4.03 -8.65 -23.02
CA PRO A 282 2.75 -8.01 -23.31
C PRO A 282 2.75 -7.46 -24.74
N TYR A 283 1.58 -7.30 -25.34
CA TYR A 283 1.45 -6.71 -26.67
C TYR A 283 0.22 -5.82 -26.79
N SER A 284 0.28 -4.82 -27.67
CA SER A 284 -0.87 -3.96 -27.96
C SER A 284 -1.88 -4.67 -28.86
N ILE A 285 -3.18 -4.50 -28.62
CA ILE A 285 -4.25 -4.93 -29.53
C ILE A 285 -4.23 -4.14 -30.86
N LYS A 286 -3.49 -3.02 -30.93
CA LYS A 286 -3.33 -2.17 -32.11
C LYS A 286 -2.15 -2.58 -33.00
N THR A 287 -1.40 -3.62 -32.64
CA THR A 287 -0.28 -4.12 -33.43
C THR A 287 -0.72 -5.16 -34.48
N SER A 288 0.19 -5.56 -35.36
CA SER A 288 -0.12 -6.53 -36.40
C SER A 288 -0.17 -7.97 -35.85
N PRO A 289 -1.01 -8.86 -36.41
CA PRO A 289 -1.04 -10.27 -36.02
C PRO A 289 0.31 -10.97 -36.16
N GLU A 290 1.11 -10.58 -37.16
CA GLU A 290 2.47 -11.10 -37.37
C GLU A 290 3.40 -10.72 -36.23
N PHE A 291 3.32 -9.47 -35.73
CA PHE A 291 4.09 -9.03 -34.57
C PHE A 291 3.68 -9.78 -33.30
N ILE A 292 2.36 -9.93 -33.07
CA ILE A 292 1.83 -10.73 -31.94
C ILE A 292 2.38 -12.16 -32.00
N LYS A 293 2.39 -12.78 -33.18
CA LYS A 293 2.95 -14.12 -33.37
C LYS A 293 4.43 -14.17 -33.04
N LEU A 294 5.23 -13.23 -33.54
CA LEU A 294 6.67 -13.15 -33.24
C LEU A 294 6.94 -13.05 -31.74
N VAL A 295 6.18 -12.22 -31.02
CA VAL A 295 6.29 -12.05 -29.56
C VAL A 295 5.95 -13.36 -28.84
N ASN A 296 4.83 -14.00 -29.19
CA ASN A 296 4.45 -15.27 -28.59
C ASN A 296 5.49 -16.37 -28.87
N ASP A 297 5.98 -16.49 -30.11
CA ASP A 297 7.00 -17.50 -30.48
C ASP A 297 8.33 -17.26 -29.71
N TYR A 298 8.69 -15.99 -29.48
CA TYR A 298 9.87 -15.63 -28.69
C TYR A 298 9.74 -16.02 -27.21
N ASP A 299 8.55 -15.90 -26.61
CA ASP A 299 8.30 -16.28 -25.22
C ASP A 299 8.46 -17.78 -24.95
N TYR A 300 8.41 -18.63 -25.98
CA TYR A 300 8.63 -20.08 -25.86
C TYR A 300 10.08 -20.50 -26.12
N ASN A 301 10.73 -19.91 -27.13
CA ASN A 301 12.03 -20.39 -27.61
C ASN A 301 13.20 -19.49 -27.21
N HIS A 302 12.94 -18.23 -26.86
CA HIS A 302 13.93 -17.19 -26.53
C HIS A 302 15.06 -17.03 -27.57
N GLU A 303 14.78 -17.35 -28.84
CA GLU A 303 15.77 -17.30 -29.92
C GLU A 303 16.18 -15.86 -30.24
N THR A 304 17.49 -15.61 -30.31
CA THR A 304 18.03 -14.29 -30.68
C THR A 304 17.51 -13.81 -32.04
N LYS A 305 17.35 -14.70 -33.02
CA LYS A 305 16.82 -14.34 -34.34
C LYS A 305 15.38 -13.81 -34.28
N MET A 306 14.55 -14.35 -33.38
CA MET A 306 13.18 -13.87 -33.18
C MET A 306 13.19 -12.51 -32.51
N LEU A 307 14.03 -12.31 -31.49
CA LEU A 307 14.18 -11.00 -30.85
C LEU A 307 14.60 -9.92 -31.85
N LEU A 308 15.58 -10.20 -32.71
CA LEU A 308 16.01 -9.25 -33.74
C LEU A 308 14.87 -8.89 -34.69
N LYS A 309 14.03 -9.86 -35.09
CA LYS A 309 12.83 -9.57 -35.89
C LYS A 309 11.81 -8.72 -35.14
N ILE A 310 11.60 -8.97 -33.84
CA ILE A 310 10.74 -8.13 -32.99
C ILE A 310 11.27 -6.68 -32.99
N ILE A 311 12.56 -6.50 -32.75
CA ILE A 311 13.21 -5.19 -32.75
C ILE A 311 13.04 -4.51 -34.12
N ASP A 312 13.34 -5.20 -35.23
CA ASP A 312 13.28 -4.61 -36.57
C ASP A 312 11.86 -4.19 -36.96
N THR A 313 10.87 -5.04 -36.66
CA THR A 313 9.47 -4.83 -37.06
C THR A 313 8.66 -3.96 -36.10
N ALA A 314 9.15 -3.72 -34.87
CA ALA A 314 8.45 -2.92 -33.89
C ALA A 314 8.14 -1.51 -34.40
N SER A 315 6.89 -1.10 -34.18
CA SER A 315 6.33 0.19 -34.51
C SER A 315 6.09 1.05 -33.26
N LYS A 316 5.51 2.24 -33.44
CA LYS A 316 5.10 3.10 -32.32
C LYS A 316 4.17 2.39 -31.33
N ASN A 317 3.28 1.52 -31.80
CA ASN A 317 2.34 0.80 -30.94
C ASN A 317 3.00 -0.27 -30.06
N ASP A 318 4.23 -0.67 -30.38
CA ASP A 318 4.97 -1.76 -29.72
C ASP A 318 6.02 -1.23 -28.74
N ALA A 319 6.07 0.09 -28.52
CA ALA A 319 7.07 0.74 -27.68
C ALA A 319 7.08 0.20 -26.23
N LEU A 320 5.92 -0.04 -25.63
CA LEU A 320 5.85 -0.62 -24.28
C LEU A 320 6.17 -2.13 -24.26
N THR A 321 5.94 -2.85 -25.36
CA THR A 321 6.43 -4.22 -25.54
C THR A 321 7.96 -4.25 -25.50
N LEU A 322 8.62 -3.38 -26.26
CA LEU A 322 10.08 -3.25 -26.25
C LEU A 322 10.60 -2.82 -24.86
N HIS A 323 9.93 -1.85 -24.22
CA HIS A 323 10.30 -1.39 -22.88
C HIS A 323 10.24 -2.53 -21.85
N PHE A 324 9.21 -3.38 -21.92
CA PHE A 324 9.11 -4.58 -21.07
C PHE A 324 10.28 -5.54 -21.31
N LEU A 325 10.61 -5.82 -22.57
CA LEU A 325 11.68 -6.75 -22.96
C LEU A 325 13.06 -6.35 -22.44
N LEU A 326 13.32 -5.05 -22.17
CA LEU A 326 14.57 -4.61 -21.56
C LEU A 326 14.91 -5.41 -20.29
N SER A 327 13.90 -5.70 -19.47
CA SER A 327 14.05 -6.45 -18.23
C SER A 327 14.12 -7.97 -18.40
N GLN A 328 13.86 -8.49 -19.60
CA GLN A 328 13.80 -9.93 -19.89
C GLN A 328 15.02 -10.46 -20.64
N VAL A 329 15.85 -9.57 -21.20
CA VAL A 329 17.02 -9.96 -21.99
C VAL A 329 18.34 -9.65 -21.28
N ASP A 330 19.43 -10.26 -21.75
CA ASP A 330 20.79 -9.93 -21.30
C ASP A 330 21.24 -8.53 -21.75
N PRO A 331 22.30 -7.96 -21.11
CA PRO A 331 22.75 -6.60 -21.42
C PRO A 331 23.11 -6.33 -22.89
N ALA A 332 23.66 -7.30 -23.62
CA ALA A 332 24.06 -7.09 -25.02
C ALA A 332 22.84 -6.93 -25.93
N LYS A 333 21.80 -7.73 -25.70
CA LYS A 333 20.51 -7.60 -26.42
C LYS A 333 19.74 -6.35 -26.00
N ARG A 334 19.90 -5.92 -24.74
CA ARG A 334 19.24 -4.74 -24.18
C ARG A 334 19.63 -3.47 -24.94
N GLU A 335 20.89 -3.35 -25.34
CA GLU A 335 21.37 -2.22 -26.13
C GLU A 335 20.60 -2.06 -27.46
N LEU A 336 20.39 -3.15 -28.19
CA LEU A 336 19.65 -3.15 -29.45
C LEU A 336 18.20 -2.71 -29.27
N ILE A 337 17.56 -3.14 -28.18
CA ILE A 337 16.20 -2.72 -27.83
C ILE A 337 16.18 -1.22 -27.51
N ILE A 338 17.15 -0.71 -26.74
CA ILE A 338 17.23 0.72 -26.41
C ILE A 338 17.38 1.55 -27.67
N ASP A 339 18.29 1.17 -28.57
CA ASP A 339 18.53 1.91 -29.80
C ASP A 339 17.27 1.97 -30.66
N LYS A 340 16.60 0.82 -30.87
CA LYS A 340 15.33 0.79 -31.60
C LYS A 340 14.26 1.64 -30.91
N LEU A 341 14.06 1.46 -29.60
CA LEU A 341 13.04 2.21 -28.87
C LEU A 341 13.29 3.71 -28.93
N ASN A 342 14.56 4.15 -28.86
CA ASN A 342 14.97 5.54 -28.99
C ASN A 342 14.71 6.13 -30.39
N THR A 343 14.69 5.30 -31.44
CA THR A 343 14.24 5.75 -32.79
C THR A 343 12.73 5.96 -32.88
N ILE A 344 11.95 5.26 -32.05
CA ILE A 344 10.48 5.33 -32.04
C ILE A 344 10.02 6.46 -31.11
N ILE A 345 10.54 6.47 -29.87
CA ILE A 345 10.29 7.46 -28.84
C ILE A 345 11.62 7.78 -28.15
N PRO A 346 12.18 8.98 -28.37
CA PRO A 346 13.46 9.37 -27.79
C PRO A 346 13.50 9.22 -26.27
N LEU A 347 14.69 8.99 -25.74
CA LEU A 347 14.96 9.05 -24.31
C LEU A 347 14.60 10.46 -23.78
N PRO A 348 14.02 10.56 -22.56
CA PRO A 348 13.88 11.82 -21.88
C PRO A 348 15.23 12.53 -21.73
N TYR A 349 15.23 13.86 -21.83
CA TYR A 349 16.47 14.67 -21.87
C TYR A 349 17.38 14.51 -20.65
N ASP A 350 16.84 14.04 -19.52
CA ASP A 350 17.54 13.82 -18.25
C ASP A 350 17.84 12.33 -17.97
N VAL A 351 17.70 11.47 -18.98
CA VAL A 351 17.95 10.03 -18.90
C VAL A 351 19.04 9.63 -19.90
N ASP A 352 20.11 9.05 -19.39
CA ASP A 352 21.21 8.51 -20.19
C ASP A 352 21.00 7.02 -20.54
N LYS A 353 21.41 6.62 -21.74
CA LYS A 353 21.38 5.22 -22.22
C LYS A 353 22.06 4.25 -21.24
N SER A 354 23.20 4.64 -20.66
CA SER A 354 23.95 3.83 -19.69
C SER A 354 23.16 3.49 -18.43
N ILE A 355 22.27 4.40 -17.99
CA ILE A 355 21.41 4.22 -16.82
C ILE A 355 20.27 3.24 -17.12
N ILE A 356 19.76 3.24 -18.35
CA ILE A 356 18.75 2.27 -18.80
C ILE A 356 19.34 0.87 -18.98
N LEU A 357 20.59 0.76 -19.47
CA LEU A 357 21.28 -0.53 -19.63
C LEU A 357 21.37 -1.32 -18.31
N ILE A 358 21.55 -0.63 -17.18
CA ILE A 358 21.57 -1.23 -15.84
C ILE A 358 20.19 -1.36 -15.20
N LEU A 359 19.10 -1.12 -15.95
CA LEU A 359 17.71 -1.22 -15.50
C LEU A 359 17.39 -0.36 -14.27
N ASN A 360 17.97 0.85 -14.19
CA ASN A 360 17.62 1.77 -13.12
C ASN A 360 16.12 2.11 -13.16
N GLN A 361 15.42 1.79 -12.08
CA GLN A 361 13.95 1.90 -12.03
C GLN A 361 13.43 3.32 -12.23
N GLN A 362 14.15 4.33 -11.75
CA GLN A 362 13.72 5.73 -11.92
C GLN A 362 13.82 6.15 -13.39
N ALA A 363 14.92 5.82 -14.06
CA ALA A 363 15.10 6.09 -15.49
C ALA A 363 14.10 5.29 -16.35
N MET A 364 13.90 4.00 -16.04
CA MET A 364 12.91 3.15 -16.71
C MET A 364 11.50 3.73 -16.58
N ASN A 365 11.12 4.23 -15.40
CA ASN A 365 9.82 4.86 -15.16
C ASN A 365 9.66 6.19 -15.91
N LYS A 366 10.71 7.01 -15.99
CA LYS A 366 10.66 8.25 -16.78
C LYS A 366 10.44 7.95 -18.26
N TRP A 367 11.18 6.98 -18.82
CA TRP A 367 10.99 6.61 -20.21
C TRP A 367 9.62 5.97 -20.46
N TRP A 368 9.13 5.14 -19.53
CA TRP A 368 7.77 4.61 -19.61
C TRP A 368 6.73 5.73 -19.66
N ASN A 369 6.88 6.77 -18.82
CA ASN A 369 5.96 7.91 -18.81
C ASN A 369 5.98 8.67 -20.14
N GLU A 370 7.18 8.90 -20.70
CA GLU A 370 7.36 9.54 -22.00
C GLU A 370 6.70 8.75 -23.14
N ILE A 371 6.88 7.43 -23.13
CA ILE A 371 6.23 6.51 -24.08
C ILE A 371 4.71 6.60 -23.94
N TYR A 372 4.22 6.52 -22.69
CA TYR A 372 2.80 6.58 -22.39
C TYR A 372 2.17 7.88 -22.88
N SER A 373 2.72 9.04 -22.52
CA SER A 373 2.17 10.36 -22.90
C SER A 373 2.28 10.69 -24.40
N THR A 374 3.18 10.02 -25.12
CA THR A 374 3.39 10.22 -26.56
C THR A 374 2.44 9.38 -27.42
N ILE A 375 1.96 8.26 -26.88
CA ILE A 375 1.07 7.32 -27.57
C ILE A 375 -0.39 7.53 -27.15
N TYR A 376 -0.62 7.89 -25.89
CA TYR A 376 -1.93 7.94 -25.22
C TYR A 376 -2.14 9.29 -24.55
#